data_AF-A0A7J3JNR1-F1
#
_entry.id   AF-A0A7J3JNR1-F1
#
_cell.length_a   1.000
_cell.length_b   1.000
_cell.length_c   1.000
_cell.angle_alpha   90.00
_cell.angle_beta   90.00
_cell.angle_gamma   90.00
#
_symmetry.space_group_name_H-M   'P 1'
#
loop_
_entity.id
_entity.type
_entity.pdbx_description
1 polymer ?
#
loop_
_entity_poly.entity_id
_entity_poly.type
_entity_poly.pdbx_seq_one_letter_code
_entity_poly.pdbx_strand_id
1 'polypeptide(L)'
;MTTVISDPFTATLVMTGAMVLLAVVMYIIVLSIRRARVTQLGNEMYIGGESEDILSLKVPSVLALYWGIVKRSWKKAFDILRDVVHTGILNEWYSYMSIWLGLLLLLSIIAIVTYMYMH
;
A
#
# COMPACT_ATOMS: atom_id res chain seq x y z
N MET A 1 32.33 -10.45 3.70
CA MET A 1 31.15 -9.58 3.57
C MET A 1 31.51 -8.23 4.16
N THR A 2 31.61 -7.19 3.32
CA THR A 2 31.91 -5.83 3.79
C THR A 2 30.65 -5.21 4.38
N THR A 3 30.56 -5.11 5.70
CA THR A 3 29.52 -4.34 6.37
C THR A 3 29.77 -2.86 6.09
N VAL A 4 28.94 -2.26 5.24
CA VAL A 4 28.98 -0.82 5.00
C VAL A 4 28.39 -0.15 6.25
N ILE A 5 29.25 0.25 7.18
CA ILE A 5 28.88 1.12 8.30
C ILE A 5 28.58 2.48 7.69
N SER A 6 27.29 2.77 7.49
CA SER A 6 26.83 4.05 6.99
C SER A 6 26.78 5.04 8.14
N ASP A 7 27.38 6.22 7.94
CA ASP A 7 27.22 7.35 8.86
C ASP A 7 25.71 7.58 9.11
N PRO A 8 25.25 7.74 10.37
CA PRO A 8 23.87 8.05 10.71
C PRO A 8 23.24 9.13 9.83
N PHE A 9 24.01 10.14 9.42
CA PHE A 9 23.54 11.19 8.52
C PHE A 9 23.19 10.64 7.13
N THR A 10 24.05 9.79 6.57
CA THR A 10 23.85 9.18 5.25
C THR A 10 22.65 8.24 5.26
N ALA A 11 22.49 7.45 6.32
CA ALA A 11 21.34 6.56 6.49
C ALA A 11 20.02 7.36 6.55
N THR A 12 20.00 8.46 7.30
CA THR A 12 18.81 9.33 7.44
C THR A 12 18.44 9.98 6.10
N LEU A 13 19.44 10.46 5.35
CA LEU A 13 19.23 11.06 4.04
C LEU A 13 18.60 10.07 3.05
N VAL A 14 19.14 8.84 2.99
CA VAL A 14 18.65 7.78 2.10
C VAL A 14 17.22 7.37 2.46
N MET A 15 16.93 7.16 3.75
CA MET A 15 15.59 6.80 4.20
C MET A 15 14.56 7.91 3.92
N THR A 16 14.93 9.17 4.16
CA THR A 16 14.07 10.32 3.86
C THR A 16 13.79 10.41 2.36
N GLY A 17 14.82 10.24 1.52
CA GLY A 17 14.67 10.20 0.07
C GLY A 17 13.72 9.09 -0.39
N ALA A 18 13.83 7.88 0.18
CA ALA A 18 12.94 6.77 -0.13
C ALA A 18 11.48 7.07 0.25
N MET A 19 11.23 7.71 1.41
CA MET A 19 9.89 8.11 1.82
C MET A 19 9.28 9.18 0.90
N VAL A 20 10.06 10.17 0.47
CA VAL A 20 9.61 11.20 -0.48
C VAL A 20 9.25 10.56 -1.82
N LEU A 21 10.07 9.64 -2.31
CA LEU A 21 9.80 8.95 -3.57
C LEU A 21 8.49 8.15 -3.50
N LEU A 22 8.27 7.41 -2.40
CA LEU A 22 7.01 6.71 -2.16
C LEU A 22 5.80 7.66 -2.13
N ALA A 23 5.93 8.81 -1.46
CA ALA A 23 4.87 9.82 -1.40
C ALA A 23 4.52 10.37 -2.80
N VAL A 24 5.52 10.63 -3.64
CA VAL A 24 5.33 11.09 -5.02
C VAL A 24 4.61 10.03 -5.86
N VAL A 25 5.01 8.76 -5.76
CA VAL A 25 4.35 7.66 -6.48
C VAL A 25 2.87 7.57 -6.08
N MET A 26 2.58 7.60 -4.78
CA MET A 26 1.21 7.59 -4.28
C MET A 26 0.39 8.78 -4.78
N TYR A 27 0.99 9.97 -4.80
CA TYR A 27 0.34 11.18 -5.32
C TYR A 27 -0.04 11.05 -6.80
N ILE A 28 0.85 10.51 -7.64
CA ILE A 28 0.59 10.26 -9.06
C ILE A 28 -0.56 9.27 -9.25
N ILE A 29 -0.61 8.19 -8.45
CA ILE A 29 -1.70 7.20 -8.50
C ILE A 29 -3.05 7.88 -8.19
N VAL A 30 -3.10 8.70 -7.14
CA VAL A 30 -4.34 9.41 -6.76
C VAL A 30 -4.80 10.35 -7.87
N LEU A 31 -3.89 11.11 -8.49
CA LEU A 31 -4.22 11.98 -9.62
C LEU A 31 -4.78 11.18 -10.82
N SER A 32 -4.18 10.03 -11.10
CA SER A 32 -4.58 9.17 -12.22
C SER A 32 -5.99 8.61 -12.01
N ILE A 33 -6.31 8.15 -10.81
CA ILE A 33 -7.66 7.67 -10.44
C ILE A 33 -8.69 8.79 -10.53
N ARG A 34 -8.37 9.99 -10.02
CA ARG A 34 -9.27 11.15 -10.09
C ARG A 34 -9.60 11.53 -11.54
N ARG A 35 -8.60 11.51 -12.44
CA ARG A 35 -8.80 11.84 -13.85
C ARG A 35 -9.69 10.83 -14.57
N ALA A 36 -9.48 9.53 -14.33
CA ALA A 36 -10.28 8.47 -14.96
C ALA A 36 -11.77 8.57 -14.63
N ARG A 37 -12.11 9.00 -13.41
CA ARG A 37 -13.50 9.15 -12.94
C ARG A 37 -14.27 10.27 -13.66
N VAL A 38 -13.58 11.35 -14.04
CA VAL A 38 -14.20 12.51 -14.70
C VAL A 38 -14.58 12.19 -16.15
N THR A 39 -13.77 11.41 -16.86
CA THR A 39 -14.00 11.06 -18.27
C THR A 39 -15.19 10.12 -18.52
N GLN A 40 -15.61 9.33 -17.54
CA GLN A 40 -16.69 8.35 -17.74
C GLN A 40 -18.09 8.95 -17.69
N LEU A 41 -18.30 10.06 -16.97
CA LEU A 41 -19.63 10.66 -16.80
C LEU A 41 -20.12 11.53 -17.98
N GLY A 42 -19.27 11.85 -18.95
CA GLY A 42 -19.57 12.84 -19.99
C GLY A 42 -19.71 12.29 -21.41
N ASN A 43 -19.67 10.96 -21.61
CA ASN A 43 -19.50 10.36 -22.94
C ASN A 43 -20.70 9.49 -23.39
N GLU A 44 -21.81 9.50 -22.66
CA GLU A 44 -22.98 8.66 -22.94
C GLU A 44 -24.08 9.51 -23.59
N MET A 45 -24.60 9.07 -24.75
CA MET A 45 -25.69 9.75 -25.45
C MET A 45 -27.00 9.53 -24.69
N TYR A 46 -27.71 10.61 -24.38
CA TYR A 46 -28.94 10.58 -23.58
C TYR A 46 -30.12 10.15 -24.45
N ILE A 47 -30.62 8.92 -24.27
CA ILE A 47 -31.82 8.43 -24.98
C ILE A 47 -32.96 8.26 -23.98
N GLY A 48 -33.86 9.23 -23.92
CA GLY A 48 -35.15 9.07 -23.24
C GLY A 48 -35.11 8.88 -21.71
N GLY A 49 -34.00 9.20 -21.05
CA GLY A 49 -33.83 9.00 -19.60
C GLY A 49 -33.22 7.66 -19.21
N GLU A 50 -32.85 6.83 -20.19
CA GLU A 50 -32.18 5.56 -19.98
C GLU A 50 -30.83 5.53 -20.72
N SER A 51 -29.82 4.88 -20.15
CA SER A 51 -28.52 4.71 -20.80
C SER A 51 -28.63 3.70 -21.94
N GLU A 52 -27.97 3.94 -23.09
CA GLU A 52 -27.89 2.98 -24.22
C GLU A 52 -27.44 1.58 -23.80
N ASP A 53 -26.69 1.50 -22.70
CA ASP A 53 -26.20 0.27 -22.08
C ASP A 53 -27.30 -0.75 -21.72
N ILE A 54 -28.55 -0.31 -21.50
CA ILE A 54 -29.69 -1.18 -21.16
C ILE A 54 -30.09 -2.06 -22.36
N LEU A 55 -29.83 -1.61 -23.58
CA LEU A 55 -30.15 -2.34 -24.81
C LEU A 55 -29.09 -3.39 -25.19
N SER A 56 -27.96 -3.42 -24.48
CA SER A 56 -26.86 -4.34 -24.76
C SER A 56 -26.78 -5.45 -23.71
N LEU A 57 -26.77 -6.71 -24.16
CA LEU A 57 -26.50 -7.83 -23.27
C LEU A 57 -25.02 -7.80 -22.87
N LYS A 58 -24.72 -7.25 -21.69
CA LYS A 58 -23.34 -7.17 -21.18
C LYS A 58 -22.86 -8.54 -20.72
N VAL A 59 -22.31 -9.33 -21.65
CA VAL A 59 -21.47 -10.47 -21.29
C VAL A 59 -20.19 -9.88 -20.67
N PRO A 60 -19.86 -10.20 -19.40
CA PRO A 60 -18.70 -9.61 -18.75
C PRO A 60 -17.44 -10.03 -19.52
N SER A 61 -16.66 -9.04 -19.96
CA SER A 61 -15.39 -9.30 -20.61
C SER A 61 -14.46 -10.07 -19.65
N VAL A 62 -13.60 -10.93 -20.18
CA VAL A 62 -12.60 -11.66 -19.38
C VAL A 62 -11.77 -10.71 -18.52
N LEU A 63 -11.48 -9.52 -19.06
CA LEU A 63 -10.80 -8.43 -18.36
C LEU A 63 -11.62 -7.90 -17.17
N ALA A 64 -12.93 -7.70 -17.32
CA ALA A 64 -13.81 -7.27 -16.24
C ALA A 64 -13.92 -8.34 -15.14
N LEU A 65 -13.90 -9.62 -15.51
CA LEU A 65 -13.90 -10.73 -14.56
C LEU A 65 -12.59 -10.79 -13.76
N TYR A 66 -11.44 -10.65 -14.45
CA TYR A 66 -10.12 -10.55 -13.83
C TYR A 66 -10.06 -9.39 -12.83
N TRP A 67 -10.44 -8.19 -13.26
CA TRP A 67 -10.47 -7.02 -12.38
C TRP A 67 -11.49 -7.13 -11.25
N GLY A 68 -12.60 -7.84 -11.45
CA GLY A 68 -13.57 -8.15 -10.40
C GLY A 68 -12.97 -9.02 -9.29
N ILE A 69 -12.20 -10.05 -9.65
CA ILE A 69 -11.50 -10.90 -8.69
C ILE A 69 -10.40 -10.11 -7.97
N VAL A 70 -9.57 -9.38 -8.72
CA VAL A 70 -8.51 -8.53 -8.15
C VAL A 70 -9.10 -7.52 -7.18
N LYS A 71 -10.16 -6.80 -7.57
CA LYS A 71 -10.84 -5.81 -6.73
C LYS A 71 -11.42 -6.44 -5.47
N ARG A 72 -11.97 -7.65 -5.55
CA ARG A 72 -12.51 -8.37 -4.39
C ARG A 72 -11.40 -8.77 -3.41
N SER A 73 -10.29 -9.30 -3.92
CA SER A 73 -9.14 -9.68 -3.10
C SER A 73 -8.49 -8.46 -2.45
N TRP A 74 -8.30 -7.38 -3.22
CA TRP A 74 -7.73 -6.13 -2.71
C TRP A 74 -8.63 -5.46 -1.69
N LYS A 75 -9.96 -5.46 -1.93
CA LYS A 75 -10.94 -4.93 -0.97
C LYS A 75 -10.89 -5.71 0.35
N LYS A 76 -10.83 -7.04 0.31
CA LYS A 76 -10.68 -7.86 1.52
C LYS A 76 -9.37 -7.56 2.26
N ALA A 77 -8.25 -7.44 1.55
CA ALA A 77 -6.97 -7.11 2.16
C ALA A 77 -7.01 -5.71 2.82
N PHE A 78 -7.63 -4.74 2.15
CA PHE A 78 -7.84 -3.41 2.69
C PHE A 78 -8.75 -3.41 3.92
N ASP A 79 -9.86 -4.14 3.88
CA ASP A 79 -10.77 -4.29 5.02
C ASP A 79 -10.04 -4.92 6.21
N ILE A 80 -9.20 -5.94 5.99
CA ILE A 80 -8.35 -6.52 7.06
C ILE A 80 -7.38 -5.47 7.63
N LEU A 81 -6.65 -4.75 6.78
CA LEU A 81 -5.73 -3.71 7.23
C LEU A 81 -6.44 -2.63 8.04
N ARG A 82 -7.61 -2.18 7.58
CA ARG A 82 -8.41 -1.19 8.30
C ARG A 82 -8.93 -1.75 9.62
N ASP A 83 -9.57 -2.91 9.60
CA ASP A 83 -10.38 -3.40 10.71
C ASP A 83 -9.57 -4.16 11.76
N VAL A 84 -8.42 -4.73 11.38
CA VAL A 84 -7.54 -5.49 12.28
C VAL A 84 -6.32 -4.68 12.70
N VAL A 85 -5.70 -3.95 11.77
CA VAL A 85 -4.44 -3.22 12.06
C VAL A 85 -4.72 -1.78 12.49
N HIS A 86 -5.84 -1.19 12.06
CA HIS A 86 -6.23 0.19 12.39
C HIS A 86 -7.57 0.24 13.15
N THR A 87 -7.65 -0.55 14.22
CA THR A 87 -8.78 -0.54 15.16
C THR A 87 -8.98 0.81 15.87
N GLY A 88 -7.95 1.67 15.89
CA GLY A 88 -7.96 2.95 16.61
C GLY A 88 -7.81 2.81 18.12
N ILE A 89 -7.64 1.58 18.62
CA ILE A 89 -7.42 1.30 20.04
C ILE A 89 -5.93 1.48 20.35
N LEU A 90 -5.62 2.49 21.16
CA LEU A 90 -4.23 2.85 21.50
C LEU A 90 -3.43 1.67 22.10
N ASN A 91 -4.09 0.81 22.88
CA ASN A 91 -3.45 -0.34 23.53
C ASN A 91 -2.95 -1.41 22.54
N GLU A 92 -3.70 -1.65 21.45
CA GLU A 92 -3.30 -2.59 20.40
C GLU A 92 -2.10 -2.05 19.62
N TRP A 93 -2.08 -0.73 19.35
CA TRP A 93 -0.94 -0.06 18.77
C TRP A 93 0.32 -0.19 19.64
N TYR A 94 0.20 0.04 20.96
CA TYR A 94 1.30 -0.16 21.90
C TYR A 94 1.82 -1.60 21.90
N SER A 95 0.92 -2.58 21.78
CA SER A 95 1.30 -4.00 21.71
C SER A 95 2.08 -4.30 20.43
N TYR A 96 1.63 -3.80 19.27
CA TYR A 96 2.38 -3.93 18.02
C TYR A 96 3.76 -3.26 18.08
N MET A 97 3.84 -2.05 18.64
CA MET A 97 5.11 -1.34 18.80
C MET A 97 6.06 -2.06 19.76
N SER A 98 5.54 -2.63 20.84
CA SER A 98 6.35 -3.39 21.81
C SER A 98 6.92 -4.66 21.20
N ILE A 99 6.13 -5.40 20.41
CA ILE A 99 6.59 -6.57 19.66
C ILE A 99 7.69 -6.18 18.67
N TRP A 100 7.47 -5.08 17.94
CA TRP A 100 8.43 -4.59 16.96
C TRP A 100 9.76 -4.17 17.60
N LEU A 101 9.70 -3.42 18.70
CA LEU A 101 10.88 -3.02 19.47
C LEU A 101 11.60 -4.23 20.07
N GLY A 102 10.87 -5.22 20.59
CA GLY A 102 11.45 -6.46 21.09
C GLY A 102 12.19 -7.25 20.00
N LEU A 103 11.62 -7.30 18.79
CA LEU A 103 12.27 -7.93 17.63
C LEU A 103 13.55 -7.17 17.23
N LEU A 104 13.50 -5.84 17.17
CA LEU A 104 14.69 -5.03 16.87
C LEU A 104 15.78 -5.18 17.93
N LEU A 105 15.40 -5.25 19.21
CA LEU A 105 16.34 -5.52 20.30
C LEU A 105 17.01 -6.88 20.12
N LEU A 106 16.22 -7.93 19.84
CA LEU A 106 16.75 -9.27 19.61
C LEU A 106 17.72 -9.32 18.42
N LEU A 107 17.37 -8.66 17.31
CA LEU A 107 18.26 -8.53 16.15
C LEU A 107 19.55 -7.76 16.49
N SER A 108 19.46 -6.71 17.32
CA SER A 108 20.63 -5.95 17.74
C SER A 108 21.58 -6.79 18.60
N ILE A 109 21.05 -7.63 19.49
CA ILE A 109 21.85 -8.56 20.30
C ILE A 109 22.56 -9.57 19.39
N ILE A 110 21.84 -10.16 18.44
CA ILE A 110 22.43 -11.09 17.46
C ILE A 110 23.55 -10.40 16.67
N ALA A 111 23.33 -9.17 16.22
CA ALA A 111 24.34 -8.39 15.49
C ALA A 111 25.59 -8.13 16.34
N ILE A 112 25.43 -7.78 17.62
CA ILE A 112 26.55 -7.57 18.55
C ILE A 112 27.32 -8.88 18.78
N VAL A 113 26.62 -9.98 19.07
CA VAL A 113 27.24 -11.29 19.32
C VAL A 113 27.99 -11.77 18.08
N THR A 114 27.39 -11.64 16.90
CA THR A 114 28.05 -12.02 15.64
C THR A 114 29.27 -11.14 15.34
N TYR A 115 29.20 -9.84 15.62
CA TYR A 115 30.37 -8.94 15.51
C TYR A 115 31.51 -9.35 16.45
N MET A 116 31.19 -9.65 17.72
CA MET A 116 32.16 -10.12 18.73
C MET A 116 32.75 -11.50 18.42
N TYR A 117 32.10 -12.31 17.58
CA TYR A 117 32.62 -13.63 17.21
C TYR A 117 33.49 -13.57 15.94
N MET A 118 33.30 -12.54 15.09
CA MET A 118 34.08 -12.34 13.86
C MET A 118 35.34 -11.47 14.07
N HIS A 119 35.51 -10.87 15.25
CA HIS A 119 36.68 -10.09 15.68
C HIS A 119 37.21 -10.65 16.99
#